data_AF-A0ABD4VED6-F1
#
_entry.id   AF-A0ABD4VED6-F1
#
_cell.length_a   1.000
_cell.length_b   1.000
_cell.length_c   1.000
_cell.angle_alpha   90.00
_cell.angle_beta   90.00
_cell.angle_gamma   90.00
#
_symmetry.space_group_name_H-M   'P 1'
#
loop_
_entity.id
_entity.type
_entity.pdbx_description
1 polymer ?
#
loop_
_entity_poly.entity_id
_entity_poly.type
_entity_poly.pdbx_seq_one_letter_code
_entity_poly.pdbx_strand_id
1 'polypeptide(L)'
;MTVGELIGLIAATGSVLGGGGFFVARATVKAAQATARANEAAARAAAEPARRTGDLSVLQATVDRVDRENRELRTQQSRLEAILRAFSRSADRWRRQMERAGIDPEPADPLVDEYNRTGV
;
A
#
# COMPACT_ATOMS: atom_id res chain seq x y z
N MET A 1 -26.93 8.00 -45.50
CA MET A 1 -25.60 7.88 -46.10
C MET A 1 -24.67 7.28 -45.05
N THR A 2 -24.27 6.03 -45.23
CA THR A 2 -23.42 5.30 -44.27
C THR A 2 -21.94 5.65 -44.48
N VAL A 3 -21.08 5.44 -43.47
CA VAL A 3 -19.64 5.74 -43.56
C VAL A 3 -18.96 4.98 -44.70
N GLY A 4 -19.44 3.77 -45.03
CA GLY A 4 -18.96 2.98 -46.17
C GLY A 4 -19.29 3.61 -47.53
N GLU A 5 -20.44 4.25 -47.67
CA GLU A 5 -20.83 4.97 -48.91
C GLU A 5 -20.01 6.24 -49.11
N LEU A 6 -19.67 6.97 -48.03
CA LEU A 6 -18.82 8.16 -48.11
C LEU A 6 -17.39 7.79 -48.57
N ILE A 7 -16.85 6.68 -48.07
CA ILE A 7 -15.53 6.15 -48.47
C ILE A 7 -15.55 5.71 -49.94
N GLY A 8 -16.61 5.02 -50.37
CA GLY A 8 -16.78 4.61 -51.76
C GLY A 8 -16.88 5.80 -52.72
N LEU A 9 -17.61 6.86 -52.33
CA LEU A 9 -17.76 8.08 -53.13
C LEU A 9 -16.43 8.85 -53.25
N ILE A 10 -15.67 9.00 -52.16
CA ILE A 10 -14.37 9.69 -52.18
C ILE A 10 -13.33 8.88 -52.99
N ALA A 11 -13.36 7.56 -52.90
CA ALA A 11 -12.49 6.68 -53.70
C ALA A 11 -12.82 6.73 -55.20
N ALA A 12 -14.11 6.78 -55.56
CA ALA A 12 -14.57 6.89 -56.94
C ALA A 12 -14.34 8.29 -57.53
N THR A 13 -14.36 9.35 -56.72
CA THR A 13 -14.11 10.72 -57.19
C THR A 13 -12.60 11.01 -57.32
N GLY A 14 -11.76 10.40 -56.46
CA GLY A 14 -10.31 10.55 -56.49
C GLY A 14 -9.60 9.80 -57.63
N SER A 15 -10.25 8.82 -58.26
CA SER A 15 -9.73 8.07 -59.40
C SER A 15 -10.03 8.72 -60.76
N VAL A 16 -11.07 9.57 -60.85
CA VAL A 16 -11.46 10.27 -62.09
C VAL A 16 -10.51 11.43 -62.43
N LEU A 17 -9.77 11.97 -61.45
CA LEU A 17 -8.80 13.06 -61.62
C LEU A 17 -7.36 12.60 -61.33
N GLY A 18 -6.86 11.61 -62.07
CA GLY A 18 -5.45 11.41 -62.48
C GLY A 18 -4.28 11.45 -61.48
N GLY A 19 -4.49 11.73 -60.19
CA GLY A 19 -3.43 11.94 -59.20
C GLY A 19 -3.81 11.60 -57.75
N GLY A 20 -5.05 11.14 -57.50
CA GLY A 20 -5.57 10.90 -56.16
C GLY A 20 -5.03 9.64 -55.45
N GLY A 21 -4.52 8.64 -56.18
CA GLY A 21 -4.12 7.35 -55.60
C GLY A 21 -2.99 7.45 -54.56
N PHE A 22 -2.00 8.31 -54.80
CA PHE A 22 -0.88 8.52 -53.86
C PHE A 22 -1.35 9.23 -52.57
N PHE A 23 -2.23 10.21 -52.69
CA PHE A 23 -2.78 10.93 -51.55
C PHE A 23 -3.76 10.06 -50.75
N VAL A 24 -4.58 9.25 -51.42
CA VAL A 24 -5.50 8.28 -50.79
C VAL A 24 -4.74 7.17 -50.09
N ALA A 25 -3.68 6.62 -50.69
CA ALA A 25 -2.82 5.62 -50.04
C ALA A 25 -2.14 6.19 -48.79
N ARG A 26 -1.58 7.41 -48.87
CA ARG A 26 -0.96 8.08 -47.72
C ARG A 26 -1.96 8.44 -46.63
N ALA A 27 -3.18 8.84 -47.01
CA ALA A 27 -4.27 9.07 -46.07
C ALA A 27 -4.67 7.79 -45.35
N THR A 28 -4.75 6.66 -46.07
CA THR A 28 -5.08 5.35 -45.51
C THR A 28 -4.00 4.87 -44.53
N VAL A 29 -2.72 5.02 -44.88
CA VAL A 29 -1.60 4.67 -43.97
C VAL A 29 -1.62 5.55 -42.72
N LYS A 30 -1.86 6.86 -42.86
CA LYS A 30 -1.99 7.76 -41.70
C LYS A 30 -3.20 7.41 -40.83
N ALA A 31 -4.33 7.05 -41.42
CA ALA A 31 -5.53 6.62 -40.70
C ALA A 31 -5.30 5.30 -39.96
N ALA A 32 -4.60 4.34 -40.58
CA ALA A 32 -4.21 3.08 -39.96
C ALA A 32 -3.25 3.30 -38.78
N GLN A 33 -2.26 4.18 -38.93
CA GLN A 33 -1.34 4.54 -37.84
C GLN A 33 -2.05 5.27 -36.70
N ALA A 34 -3.01 6.16 -37.01
CA ALA A 34 -3.83 6.82 -36.00
C ALA A 34 -4.69 5.81 -35.22
N THR A 35 -5.26 4.83 -35.92
CA THR A 35 -6.06 3.75 -35.32
C THR A 35 -5.20 2.82 -34.45
N ALA A 36 -3.99 2.48 -34.89
CA ALA A 36 -3.04 1.69 -34.09
C ALA A 36 -2.65 2.41 -32.80
N ARG A 37 -2.33 3.71 -32.87
CA ARG A 37 -2.03 4.53 -31.68
C ARG A 37 -3.23 4.66 -30.74
N ALA A 38 -4.44 4.80 -31.29
CA ALA A 38 -5.66 4.83 -30.51
C ALA A 38 -5.90 3.49 -29.78
N ASN A 39 -5.67 2.36 -30.46
CA ASN A 39 -5.78 1.03 -29.88
C ASN A 39 -4.72 0.77 -28.80
N GLU A 40 -3.48 1.22 -29.00
CA GLU A 40 -2.44 1.15 -27.97
C GLU A 40 -2.75 2.03 -26.76
N ALA A 41 -3.30 3.23 -26.97
CA ALA A 41 -3.71 4.12 -25.89
C ALA A 41 -4.92 3.55 -25.13
N ALA A 42 -5.88 2.96 -25.83
CA ALA A 42 -7.03 2.28 -25.23
C ALA A 42 -6.60 1.02 -24.45
N ALA A 43 -5.66 0.24 -24.97
CA ALA A 43 -5.09 -0.92 -24.27
C ALA A 43 -4.32 -0.50 -23.00
N ARG A 44 -3.55 0.60 -23.07
CA ARG A 44 -2.87 1.17 -21.90
C ARG A 44 -3.87 1.68 -20.86
N ALA A 45 -4.90 2.40 -21.29
CA ALA A 45 -5.97 2.90 -20.42
C ALA A 45 -6.79 1.76 -19.79
N ALA A 46 -6.98 0.64 -20.50
CA ALA A 46 -7.66 -0.54 -19.99
C ALA A 46 -6.80 -1.34 -18.99
N ALA A 47 -5.48 -1.29 -19.11
CA ALA A 47 -4.55 -1.98 -18.20
C ALA A 47 -4.34 -1.25 -16.87
N GLU A 48 -4.57 0.07 -16.84
CA GLU A 48 -4.31 0.89 -15.65
C GLU A 48 -5.24 0.60 -14.46
N PRO A 49 -6.56 0.37 -14.64
CA PRO A 49 -7.44 -0.11 -13.58
C PRO A 49 -6.99 -1.44 -12.97
N ALA A 50 -6.56 -2.39 -13.80
CA ALA A 50 -6.10 -3.70 -13.32
C ALA A 50 -4.83 -3.60 -12.47
N ARG A 51 -3.89 -2.72 -12.86
CA ARG A 51 -2.68 -2.43 -12.06
C ARG A 51 -3.03 -1.78 -10.72
N ARG A 52 -3.92 -0.78 -10.71
CA ARG A 52 -4.38 -0.13 -9.47
C ARG A 52 -5.07 -1.10 -8.53
N THR A 53 -5.91 -2.00 -9.04
CA THR A 53 -6.55 -3.05 -8.22
C THR A 53 -5.51 -4.00 -7.62
N GLY A 54 -4.48 -4.37 -8.38
CA GLY A 54 -3.34 -5.15 -7.88
C GLY A 54 -2.61 -4.42 -6.75
N ASP A 55 -2.23 -3.16 -6.96
CA ASP A 55 -1.51 -2.36 -5.96
C ASP A 55 -2.33 -2.16 -4.68
N LEU A 56 -3.63 -1.87 -4.80
CA LEU A 56 -4.54 -1.75 -3.66
C LEU A 56 -4.70 -3.08 -2.90
N SER A 57 -4.72 -4.21 -3.61
CA SER A 57 -4.79 -5.53 -2.97
C SER A 57 -3.53 -5.83 -2.14
N VAL A 58 -2.36 -5.44 -2.64
CA VAL A 58 -1.08 -5.59 -1.92
C VAL A 58 -1.02 -4.67 -0.71
N LEU A 59 -1.47 -3.42 -0.86
CA LEU A 59 -1.56 -2.46 0.24
C LEU A 59 -2.50 -2.97 1.34
N GLN A 60 -3.69 -3.46 0.98
CA GLN A 60 -4.65 -4.01 1.94
C GLN A 60 -4.05 -5.21 2.69
N ALA A 61 -3.41 -6.14 1.99
CA ALA A 61 -2.74 -7.27 2.62
C ALA A 61 -1.61 -6.84 3.57
N THR A 62 -0.90 -5.77 3.24
CA THR A 62 0.17 -5.21 4.08
C THR A 62 -0.39 -4.57 5.34
N VAL A 63 -1.47 -3.78 5.23
CA VAL A 63 -2.17 -3.18 6.37
C VAL A 63 -2.72 -4.26 7.30
N ASP A 64 -3.39 -5.27 6.75
CA ASP A 64 -3.94 -6.38 7.53
C ASP A 64 -2.86 -7.16 8.30
N ARG A 65 -1.66 -7.32 7.70
CA ARG A 65 -0.51 -7.93 8.37
C ARG A 65 0.01 -7.06 9.51
N VAL A 66 0.24 -5.77 9.25
CA VAL A 66 0.73 -4.82 10.26
C VAL A 66 -0.24 -4.71 11.42
N ASP A 67 -1.55 -4.70 11.17
CA ASP A 67 -2.56 -4.69 12.21
C ASP A 67 -2.54 -5.96 13.07
N ARG A 68 -2.30 -7.12 12.46
CA ARG A 68 -2.15 -8.38 13.18
C ARG A 68 -0.90 -8.36 14.07
N GLU A 69 0.24 -7.99 13.51
CA GLU A 69 1.50 -7.86 14.24
C GLU A 69 1.37 -6.87 15.41
N ASN A 70 0.73 -5.72 15.20
CA ASN A 70 0.48 -4.75 16.25
C ASN A 70 -0.41 -5.30 17.38
N ARG A 71 -1.45 -6.09 17.06
CA ARG A 71 -2.30 -6.72 18.09
C ARG A 71 -1.52 -7.76 18.89
N GLU A 72 -0.69 -8.56 18.23
CA GLU A 72 0.17 -9.55 18.90
C GLU A 72 1.18 -8.85 19.82
N LEU A 73 1.86 -7.81 19.34
CA LEU A 73 2.80 -7.02 20.12
C LEU A 73 2.12 -6.35 21.33
N ARG A 74 0.95 -5.74 21.15
CA ARG A 74 0.18 -5.17 22.27
C ARG A 74 -0.19 -6.22 23.31
N THR A 75 -0.58 -7.42 22.87
CA THR A 75 -0.91 -8.53 23.77
C THR A 75 0.33 -8.98 24.56
N GLN A 76 1.47 -9.12 23.89
CA GLN A 76 2.74 -9.47 24.53
C GLN A 76 3.19 -8.39 25.53
N GLN A 77 3.04 -7.11 25.17
CA GLN A 77 3.33 -5.97 26.04
C GLN A 77 2.45 -5.98 27.29
N SER A 78 1.13 -6.12 27.14
CA SER A 78 0.23 -6.19 28.30
C SER A 78 0.53 -7.39 29.21
N ARG A 79 0.93 -8.53 28.63
CA ARG A 79 1.37 -9.69 29.41
C ARG A 79 2.66 -9.42 30.17
N LEU A 80 3.64 -8.77 29.53
CA LEU A 80 4.90 -8.39 30.16
C LEU A 80 4.66 -7.39 31.30
N GLU A 81 3.84 -6.37 31.10
CA GLU A 81 3.44 -5.42 32.13
C GLU A 81 2.77 -6.11 33.32
N ALA A 82 1.87 -7.06 33.06
CA ALA A 82 1.23 -7.84 34.11
C ALA A 82 2.24 -8.66 34.93
N ILE A 83 3.21 -9.30 34.26
CA ILE A 83 4.28 -10.06 34.92
C ILE A 83 5.18 -9.13 35.73
N LEU A 84 5.64 -8.02 35.17
CA LEU A 84 6.47 -7.03 35.87
C LEU A 84 5.75 -6.49 37.10
N ARG A 85 4.46 -6.19 36.99
CA ARG A 85 3.64 -5.72 38.13
C ARG A 85 3.39 -6.81 39.17
N ALA A 86 3.36 -8.09 38.78
CA ALA A 86 3.26 -9.20 39.72
C ALA A 86 4.60 -9.41 40.44
N PHE A 87 5.71 -9.33 39.71
CA PHE A 87 7.07 -9.41 40.24
C PHE A 87 7.34 -8.28 41.23
N SER A 88 7.06 -7.02 40.88
CA SER A 88 7.28 -5.88 41.77
C SER A 88 6.48 -5.97 43.07
N ARG A 89 5.22 -6.42 42.99
CA ARG A 89 4.39 -6.70 44.18
C ARG A 89 4.95 -7.82 45.05
N SER A 90 5.58 -8.82 44.46
CA SER A 90 6.22 -9.91 45.21
C SER A 90 7.53 -9.44 45.85
N ALA A 91 8.35 -8.66 45.15
CA ALA A 91 9.57 -8.06 45.68
C ALA A 91 9.28 -7.13 46.87
N ASP A 92 8.28 -6.24 46.77
CA ASP A 92 7.88 -5.39 47.90
C ASP A 92 7.40 -6.20 49.12
N ARG A 93 6.72 -7.33 48.89
CA ARG A 93 6.34 -8.24 49.98
C ARG A 93 7.56 -8.87 50.66
N TRP A 94 8.57 -9.28 49.91
CA TRP A 94 9.81 -9.80 50.49
C TRP A 94 10.58 -8.73 51.25
N ARG A 95 10.69 -7.53 50.70
CA ARG A 95 11.29 -6.37 51.38
C ARG A 95 10.64 -6.13 52.75
N ARG A 96 9.30 -6.09 52.80
CA ARG A 96 8.56 -5.93 54.07
C ARG A 96 8.74 -7.11 55.02
N GLN A 97 8.96 -8.33 54.52
CA GLN A 97 9.26 -9.49 55.37
C GLN A 97 10.64 -9.37 56.00
N MET A 98 11.64 -8.89 55.25
CA MET A 98 12.98 -8.61 55.75
C MET A 98 12.96 -7.54 56.84
N GLU A 99 12.28 -6.41 56.59
CA GLU A 99 12.11 -5.34 57.58
C GLU A 99 11.49 -5.85 58.88
N ARG A 100 10.44 -6.70 58.79
CA ARG A 100 9.81 -7.31 59.96
C ARG A 100 10.72 -8.28 60.71
N ALA A 101 11.68 -8.88 60.02
CA ALA A 101 12.72 -9.72 60.62
C ALA A 101 13.91 -8.90 61.17
N GLY A 102 13.86 -7.56 61.09
CA GLY A 102 14.94 -6.67 61.50
C GLY A 102 16.13 -6.66 60.55
N ILE A 103 15.96 -7.15 59.32
CA ILE A 103 16.97 -7.13 58.26
C ILE A 103 16.72 -5.89 57.42
N ASP A 104 17.72 -5.01 57.33
CA ASP A 104 17.66 -3.85 56.45
C ASP A 104 17.91 -4.31 54.99
N PRO A 105 16.92 -4.15 54.09
CA PRO A 105 17.11 -4.53 52.70
C PRO A 105 18.09 -3.60 52.01
N GLU A 106 18.88 -4.15 51.07
CA GLU A 106 19.77 -3.35 50.24
C GLU A 106 18.97 -2.27 49.47
N PRO A 107 19.50 -1.05 49.33
CA PRO A 107 18.84 0.01 48.59
C PRO A 107 18.49 -0.43 47.16
N ALA A 108 17.40 0.12 46.64
CA ALA A 108 16.98 -0.14 45.27
C ALA A 108 18.06 0.32 44.27
N ASP A 109 18.07 -0.30 43.10
CA ASP A 109 18.94 0.12 42.00
C ASP A 109 18.69 1.61 41.66
N PRO A 110 19.73 2.44 41.45
CA PRO A 110 19.57 3.85 41.14
C PRO A 110 18.65 4.14 39.94
N LEU A 111 18.55 3.22 38.97
CA LEU A 111 17.63 3.36 37.84
C LEU A 111 16.16 3.34 38.26
N VAL A 112 15.82 2.59 39.31
CA VAL A 112 14.47 2.56 39.87
C VAL A 112 14.16 3.90 40.54
N ASP A 113 15.13 4.48 41.24
CA ASP A 113 14.99 5.79 41.88
C ASP A 113 14.89 6.93 40.86
N GLU A 114 15.64 6.84 39.76
CA GLU A 114 15.52 7.76 38.63
C GLU A 114 14.12 7.65 38.02
N TYR A 115 13.69 6.45 37.64
CA TYR A 115 12.37 6.21 37.08
C TYR A 115 11.22 6.69 37.97
N ASN A 116 11.28 6.46 39.28
CA ASN A 116 10.26 6.93 40.23
C ASN A 116 10.20 8.46 40.31
N ARG A 117 11.31 9.15 40.02
CA ARG A 117 11.42 10.62 40.05
C ARG A 117 11.03 11.26 38.73
N THR A 118 11.43 10.67 37.59
CA THR A 118 11.28 11.23 36.24
C THR A 118 10.05 10.69 35.51
N GLY A 119 9.61 9.48 35.85
CA GLY A 119 8.61 8.71 35.10
C GLY A 119 9.13 8.14 33.78
N VAL A 120 10.44 8.20 33.52
CA VAL A 120 11.11 7.77 32.28
C VAL A 120 12.32 6.92 32.62
#